data_AF-A0A1H7L8S2-F1
#
_entry.id   AF-A0A1H7L8S2-F1
#
_cell.length_a   1.000
_cell.length_b   1.000
_cell.length_c   1.000
_cell.angle_alpha   90.00
_cell.angle_beta   90.00
_cell.angle_gamma   90.00
#
_symmetry.space_group_name_H-M   'P 1'
#
loop_
_entity.id
_entity.type
_entity.pdbx_description
1 polymer ?
#
loop_
_entity_poly.entity_id
_entity_poly.type
_entity_poly.pdbx_seq_one_letter_code
_entity_poly.pdbx_strand_id
1 'polypeptide(L)' 'MLLLRRVADTGEARCVFDCVTALQNDADLLRIETGKPHIAQIGGMVSKIRKVIPNAKLVYNNSPSFNRTRTSASRCVTR' A
#
# COMPACT_ATOMS: atom_id res chain seq x y z
N MET A 1 5.09 9.46 12.39
CA MET A 1 5.52 8.18 11.77
C MET A 1 5.74 7.17 12.89
N LEU A 2 4.72 6.37 13.25
CA LEU A 2 4.81 5.33 14.27
C LEU A 2 5.22 4.00 13.61
N LEU A 3 6.24 3.32 14.14
CA LEU A 3 6.79 2.08 13.54
C LEU A 3 6.45 0.88 14.42
N LEU A 4 5.20 0.39 14.30
CA LEU A 4 4.75 -0.84 14.99
C LEU A 4 5.29 -2.10 14.29
N ARG A 5 5.73 -3.07 15.10
CA ARG A 5 6.29 -4.38 14.68
C ARG A 5 5.17 -5.27 14.12
N ARG A 6 5.36 -5.81 12.91
CA ARG A 6 4.34 -6.61 12.18
C ARG A 6 4.29 -8.06 12.67
N VAL A 7 3.10 -8.64 12.76
CA VAL A 7 2.85 -10.09 12.85
C VAL A 7 3.01 -10.69 11.45
N ALA A 8 3.65 -11.85 11.31
CA ALA A 8 3.84 -12.54 10.03
C ALA A 8 2.50 -12.79 9.31
N ASP A 9 2.49 -12.70 7.97
CA ASP A 9 1.34 -12.94 7.08
C ASP A 9 0.12 -11.99 7.11
N THR A 10 0.13 -10.92 7.91
CA THR A 10 -0.98 -9.92 7.91
C THR A 10 -0.72 -8.68 7.03
N GLY A 11 0.40 -8.65 6.31
CA GLY A 11 0.92 -7.43 5.68
C GLY A 11 -0.03 -6.76 4.70
N GLU A 12 -0.65 -7.51 3.78
CA GLU A 12 -1.58 -6.95 2.79
C GLU A 12 -2.92 -6.55 3.41
N ALA A 13 -3.49 -7.39 4.28
CA ALA A 13 -4.76 -7.10 4.94
C ALA A 13 -4.65 -5.84 5.80
N ARG A 14 -3.53 -5.70 6.52
CA ARG A 14 -3.25 -4.49 7.30
C ARG A 14 -3.02 -3.27 6.42
N CYS A 15 -2.29 -3.41 5.31
CA CYS A 15 -2.09 -2.35 4.33
C CYS A 15 -3.43 -1.83 3.78
N VAL A 16 -4.35 -2.73 3.41
CA VAL A 16 -5.70 -2.36 2.96
C VAL A 16 -6.48 -1.64 4.06
N PHE A 17 -6.47 -2.17 5.29
CA PHE A 17 -7.12 -1.54 6.43
C PHE A 17 -6.59 -0.12 6.68
N ASP A 18 -5.27 0.05 6.78
CA ASP A 18 -4.63 1.34 7.05
C ASP A 18 -4.95 2.36 5.95
N CYS A 19 -4.92 1.94 4.68
CA CYS A 19 -5.26 2.83 3.57
C CYS A 19 -6.76 3.23 3.59
N VAL A 20 -7.69 2.33 3.92
CA VAL A 20 -9.12 2.66 4.07
C VAL A 20 -9.33 3.64 5.22
N THR A 21 -8.73 3.35 6.39
CA THR A 21 -8.80 4.25 7.55
C THR A 21 -8.25 5.62 7.22
N ALA A 22 -7.13 5.72 6.51
CA ALA A 22 -6.56 7.02 6.15
C ALA A 22 -7.47 7.83 5.22
N LEU A 23 -8.07 7.21 4.19
CA LEU A 23 -9.02 7.90 3.31
C LEU A 23 -10.32 8.31 4.04
N GLN A 24 -10.73 7.55 5.07
CA GLN A 24 -11.85 7.94 5.94
C GLN A 24 -11.48 9.08 6.91
N ASN A 25 -10.19 9.38 7.08
CA ASN A 25 -9.67 10.46 7.91
C ASN A 25 -8.94 11.50 7.04
N ASP A 26 -9.57 11.88 5.92
CA ASP A 26 -9.20 13.03 5.08
C ASP A 26 -7.87 12.93 4.32
N ALA A 27 -7.31 11.73 4.14
CA ALA A 27 -6.21 11.57 3.19
C ALA A 27 -6.73 11.70 1.75
N ASP A 28 -6.10 12.55 0.95
CA ASP A 28 -6.46 12.73 -0.47
C ASP A 28 -5.90 11.60 -1.36
N LEU A 29 -4.70 11.12 -1.03
CA LEU A 29 -3.92 10.21 -1.86
C LEU A 29 -3.29 9.10 -1.02
N LEU A 30 -3.27 7.90 -1.59
CA LEU A 30 -2.59 6.75 -1.01
C LEU A 30 -1.20 6.59 -1.62
N ARG A 31 -0.23 6.13 -0.83
CA ARG A 31 1.05 5.62 -1.31
C ARG A 31 1.35 4.26 -0.67
N ILE A 32 1.26 3.20 -1.43
CA ILE A 32 1.64 1.87 -0.95
C ILE A 32 3.12 1.67 -1.24
N GLU A 33 3.95 1.75 -0.19
CA GLU A 33 5.34 1.31 -0.24
C GLU A 33 5.41 -0.17 -0.51
N THR A 34 6.31 -0.56 -1.40
CA THR A 34 6.48 -1.96 -1.75
C THR A 34 7.95 -2.29 -1.85
N GLY A 35 8.32 -3.46 -1.34
CA GLY A 35 9.63 -4.04 -1.52
C GLY A 35 9.77 -4.80 -2.85
N LYS A 36 8.75 -4.81 -3.73
CA LYS A 36 8.78 -5.35 -5.12
C LYS A 36 7.97 -4.45 -6.06
N PRO A 37 8.32 -4.31 -7.34
CA PRO A 37 7.43 -3.72 -8.30
C PRO A 37 6.44 -4.79 -8.77
N HIS A 38 5.55 -5.24 -7.88
CA HIS A 38 4.59 -6.31 -8.15
C HIS A 38 3.20 -5.73 -8.42
N ILE A 39 2.94 -5.36 -9.68
CA ILE A 39 1.73 -4.65 -10.09
C ILE A 39 0.46 -5.43 -9.73
N ALA A 40 0.42 -6.75 -9.95
CA ALA A 40 -0.78 -7.55 -9.62
C ALA A 40 -1.10 -7.57 -8.12
N GLN A 41 -0.08 -7.64 -7.25
CA GLN A 41 -0.26 -7.57 -5.79
C GLN A 41 -0.86 -6.22 -5.39
N ILE A 42 -0.30 -5.13 -5.92
CA ILE A 42 -0.77 -3.76 -5.64
C ILE A 42 -2.18 -3.55 -6.20
N GLY A 43 -2.44 -4.03 -7.42
CA GLY A 43 -3.77 -3.98 -8.05
C GLY A 43 -4.81 -4.74 -7.22
N GLY A 44 -4.46 -5.90 -6.67
CA GLY A 44 -5.32 -6.64 -5.75
C GLY A 44 -5.65 -5.86 -4.48
N MET A 45 -4.68 -5.17 -3.88
CA MET A 45 -4.91 -4.30 -2.73
C MET A 45 -5.77 -3.09 -3.08
N VAL A 46 -5.50 -2.40 -4.19
CA VAL A 46 -6.29 -1.25 -4.66
C VAL A 46 -7.73 -1.66 -4.97
N SER A 47 -7.94 -2.83 -5.57
CA SER A 47 -9.28 -3.37 -5.82
C SER A 47 -10.06 -3.56 -4.52
N LYS A 48 -9.44 -4.11 -3.47
CA LYS A 48 -10.05 -4.25 -2.14
C LYS A 48 -10.40 -2.90 -1.51
N ILE A 49 -9.51 -1.91 -1.62
CA ILE A 49 -9.77 -0.54 -1.11
C ILE A 49 -10.95 0.09 -1.85
N ARG A 50 -10.99 -0.03 -3.18
CA ARG A 50 -12.05 0.55 -4.02
C ARG A 50 -13.43 -0.08 -3.84
N LYS A 51 -13.53 -1.25 -3.20
CA LYS A 51 -14.83 -1.79 -2.76
C LYS A 51 -15.47 -0.93 -1.67
N VAL A 52 -14.66 -0.22 -0.87
CA VAL A 52 -15.13 0.67 0.21
C VAL A 52 -15.14 2.13 -0.25
N ILE A 53 -14.09 2.57 -0.96
CA ILE A 53 -13.92 3.96 -1.42
C ILE A 53 -13.64 3.94 -2.93
N PRO A 54 -14.69 3.99 -3.78
CA PRO A 54 -14.57 3.74 -5.23
C PRO A 54 -13.64 4.71 -5.97
N ASN A 55 -13.54 5.94 -5.49
CA ASN A 55 -12.72 7.02 -6.05
C ASN A 55 -11.28 7.06 -5.51
N ALA A 56 -10.85 6.07 -4.71
CA ALA A 56 -9.50 6.03 -4.15
C ALA A 56 -8.41 6.14 -5.24
N LYS A 57 -7.53 7.13 -5.06
CA LYS A 57 -6.39 7.42 -5.94
C LYS A 57 -5.08 6.96 -5.28
N LEU A 58 -4.24 6.28 -6.05
CA LEU A 58 -2.94 5.77 -5.61
C LEU A 58 -1.82 6.50 -6.36
N VAL A 59 -0.84 6.99 -5.60
CA VAL A 59 0.44 7.45 -6.11
C VAL A 59 1.44 6.29 -6.02
N TYR A 60 1.99 5.89 -7.16
CA TYR A 60 2.94 4.79 -7.23
C TYR A 60 4.36 5.32 -7.44
N ASN A 61 5.28 4.91 -6.56
CA ASN A 61 6.69 5.28 -6.66
C ASN A 61 7.47 4.22 -7.43
N ASN A 62 7.84 4.52 -8.66
CA ASN A 62 8.83 3.76 -9.43
C ASN A 62 10.25 4.10 -8.94
N SER A 63 10.62 3.60 -7.77
CA SER A 63 11.88 3.98 -7.13
C SER A 63 13.09 3.61 -8.01
N PRO A 64 14.00 4.56 -8.32
CA PRO A 64 15.22 4.26 -9.08
C PRO A 64 16.20 3.36 -8.30
N SER A 65 16.02 3.24 -6.97
CA SER A 65 16.76 2.31 -6.11
C SER A 65 16.24 0.87 -6.18
N PHE A 66 15.20 0.60 -6.95
CA PHE A 66 14.64 -0.74 -7.06
C PHE A 66 15.55 -1.64 -7.90
N ASN A 67 16.19 -2.65 -7.29
CA ASN A 67 16.88 -3.67 -8.06
C ASN A 67 15.84 -4.59 -8.73
N ARG A 68 15.60 -4.38 -10.03
CA ARG A 68 14.59 -5.11 -10.82
C ARG A 68 14.78 -6.64 -10.85
N THR A 69 15.88 -7.17 -10.33
CA THR A 69 16.21 -8.60 -10.29
C THR A 69 15.98 -9.28 -8.92
N ARG A 70 15.74 -8.54 -7.83
CA ARG A 70 15.52 -9.11 -6.47
C ARG A 70 14.28 -8.54 -5.80
N THR A 71 13.63 -9.35 -4.96
CA THR A 71 12.25 -9.05 -4.50
C THR A 71 12.06 -9.15 -2.96
N SER A 72 11.50 -8.12 -2.27
CA SER A 72 11.13 -8.10 -0.81
C SER A 72 9.74 -7.42 -0.48
N ALA A 73 9.30 -7.16 0.77
CA ALA A 73 7.86 -6.95 1.15
C ALA A 73 7.26 -5.49 1.18
N SER A 74 5.92 -5.33 1.25
CA SER A 74 5.14 -4.03 1.11
C SER A 74 4.48 -3.43 2.39
N ARG A 75 4.11 -2.13 2.41
CA ARG A 75 3.48 -1.32 3.51
C ARG A 75 2.69 -0.08 2.96
N CYS A 76 1.55 0.34 3.55
CA CYS A 76 0.87 1.60 3.20
C CYS A 76 1.50 2.82 3.90
N VAL A 77 1.64 3.95 3.22
CA VAL A 77 2.03 5.27 3.74
C VAL A 77 1.09 6.31 3.16
N THR A 78 0.54 7.19 3.99
CA THR A 78 -0.25 8.33 3.53
C THR A 78 0.55 9.62 3.74
N ARG A 79 0.33 10.59 2.86
CA ARG A 79 0.77 11.97 3.03
C ARG A 79 -0.45 12.86 2.97
#